data_AF-N4UVK2-F1
#
_entry.id   AF-N4UVK2-F1
#
_cell.length_a   1.000
_cell.length_b   1.000
_cell.length_c   1.000
_cell.angle_alpha   90.00
_cell.angle_beta   90.00
_cell.angle_gamma   90.00
#
_symmetry.space_group_name_H-M   'P 1'
#
loop_
_entity.id
_entity.type
_entity.pdbx_description
1 polymer ?
#
loop_
_entity_poly.entity_id
_entity_poly.type
_entity_poly.pdbx_seq_one_letter_code
_entity_poly.pdbx_strand_id
1 'polypeptide(L)'
;GHSAESQVHVPIPSDLADAAGLNLDSTTEENVYEMAHLTYPQEFYEFEFTSHLATHLDCEDYLDGNGNSYKPESRSMKFPVQLMLLMKTSNCGKLNSYRWLYNGFARVLDPNMTVNLDVGTKLGKQELFKLLKEFDLEPMLAAACGEISCSLGGSWLNLLNPSVTAQNFEYKVGFQLDRTFESATRFLSLLPATCSAYRYVGSSGKPLEDMLLGDPTWIQGHNRDRPALSPVNLNRHLPDDRVICFRTISKPNTQWLLKYVPVTATTVIPMTTTDFINQRRRWLNGAFFSTIYVLKRCGHLWRSDHTIKRKVAFFIPLLHSVLALVLAWFSLAVFLLSTFTINRILGDPYA
;
A
#
# COMPACT_ATOMS: atom_id res chain seq x y z
N GLY A 1 20.04 5.78 19.52
CA GLY A 1 20.25 5.31 20.91
C GLY A 1 20.85 6.45 21.70
N HIS A 2 20.33 6.76 22.89
CA HIS A 2 20.66 7.93 23.70
C HIS A 2 22.07 7.92 24.34
N SER A 3 23.12 7.72 23.54
CA SER A 3 24.49 8.03 23.96
C SER A 3 24.81 9.44 23.48
N ALA A 4 25.04 10.37 24.42
CA ALA A 4 25.43 11.76 24.15
C ALA A 4 26.74 11.87 23.34
N GLU A 5 27.54 10.79 23.28
CA GLU A 5 28.79 10.75 22.50
C GLU A 5 28.59 10.38 21.02
N SER A 6 27.35 10.11 20.59
CA SER A 6 27.01 9.77 19.19
C SER A 6 26.28 10.89 18.43
N GLN A 7 26.06 12.03 19.07
CA GLN A 7 25.37 13.18 18.49
C GLN A 7 26.39 14.10 17.82
N VAL A 8 26.31 14.25 16.50
CA VAL A 8 27.08 15.23 15.74
C VAL A 8 26.11 16.29 15.24
N HIS A 9 26.28 17.53 15.69
CA HIS A 9 25.55 18.66 15.12
C HIS A 9 26.13 18.99 13.75
N VAL A 10 25.45 18.58 12.69
CA VAL A 10 25.79 18.94 11.31
C VAL A 10 24.76 19.98 10.84
N PRO A 11 25.20 21.16 10.36
CA PRO A 11 24.28 22.14 9.77
C PRO A 11 23.59 21.54 8.55
N ILE A 12 22.30 21.85 8.37
CA ILE A 12 21.52 21.39 7.22
C ILE A 12 22.16 21.96 5.94
N PRO A 13 22.54 21.12 4.96
CA PRO A 13 22.98 21.58 3.66
C PRO A 13 21.89 22.42 2.99
N SER A 14 22.27 23.59 2.43
CA SER A 14 21.31 24.57 1.87
C SER A 14 20.43 23.98 0.75
N ASP A 15 20.98 23.05 -0.02
CA ASP A 15 20.28 22.29 -1.06
C ASP A 15 19.17 21.38 -0.49
N LEU A 16 19.35 20.82 0.71
CA LEU A 16 18.33 20.02 1.39
C LEU A 16 17.22 20.90 2.00
N ALA A 17 17.58 22.08 2.51
CA ALA A 17 16.61 23.06 3.01
C ALA A 17 15.71 23.60 1.89
N ASP A 18 16.31 23.89 0.72
CA ASP A 18 15.57 24.33 -0.47
C ASP A 18 14.64 23.24 -1.00
N ALA A 19 15.11 21.98 -1.04
CA ALA A 19 14.29 20.84 -1.47
C ALA A 19 13.11 20.54 -0.51
N ALA A 20 13.27 20.86 0.77
CA ALA A 20 12.24 20.69 1.80
C ALA A 20 11.34 21.93 1.98
N GLY A 21 11.61 23.04 1.27
CA GLY A 21 10.88 24.30 1.42
C GLY A 21 11.06 24.96 2.80
N LEU A 22 12.19 24.71 3.46
CA LEU A 22 12.50 25.23 4.79
C LEU A 22 13.18 26.60 4.66
N ASN A 23 12.60 27.63 5.28
CA ASN A 23 13.23 28.95 5.37
C ASN A 23 14.18 29.00 6.58
N LEU A 24 15.48 28.81 6.32
CA LEU A 24 16.54 28.80 7.34
C LEU A 24 16.69 30.14 8.08
N ASP A 25 16.21 31.25 7.53
CA ASP A 25 16.27 32.57 8.19
C ASP A 25 15.17 32.76 9.26
N SER A 26 14.24 31.80 9.38
CA SER A 26 13.11 31.84 10.32
C SER A 26 13.26 30.89 11.53
N THR A 27 14.39 30.18 11.63
CA THR A 27 14.61 29.20 12.70
C THR A 27 15.06 29.88 14.00
N THR A 28 14.21 29.83 15.04
CA THR A 28 14.57 30.15 16.43
C THR A 28 15.19 28.94 17.13
N GLU A 29 15.89 29.16 18.26
CA GLU A 29 16.56 28.14 19.10
C GLU A 29 15.65 26.98 19.58
N GLU A 30 14.33 27.07 19.40
CA GLU A 30 13.37 26.00 19.69
C GLU A 30 13.29 24.91 18.60
N ASN A 31 13.93 25.10 17.44
CA ASN A 31 14.05 24.07 16.42
C ASN A 31 15.26 23.18 16.72
N VAL A 32 15.08 22.16 17.57
CA VAL A 32 16.14 21.20 17.88
C VAL A 32 16.22 20.17 16.75
N TYR A 33 17.35 20.16 16.04
CA TYR A 33 17.66 19.20 14.98
C TYR A 33 18.51 18.07 15.60
N GLU A 34 17.92 16.90 15.86
CA GLU A 34 18.67 15.72 16.30
C GLU A 34 19.03 14.82 15.12
N MET A 35 20.33 14.51 14.99
CA MET A 35 20.86 13.56 14.00
C MET A 35 21.37 12.33 14.74
N ALA A 36 20.78 11.16 14.45
CA ALA A 36 21.20 9.89 15.04
C ALA A 36 21.82 8.97 13.97
N HIS A 37 23.05 8.50 14.23
CA HIS A 37 23.69 7.45 13.43
C HIS A 37 23.33 6.08 14.04
N LEU A 38 22.57 5.26 13.32
CA LEU A 38 22.24 3.89 13.73
C LEU A 38 22.82 2.87 12.76
N THR A 39 23.81 2.10 13.21
CA THR A 39 24.47 1.05 12.45
C THR A 39 23.63 -0.24 12.44
N TYR A 40 22.80 -0.40 11.41
CA TYR A 40 22.46 -1.72 10.85
C TYR A 40 23.42 -1.97 9.66
N PRO A 41 23.45 -3.11 8.94
CA PRO A 41 24.45 -3.35 7.88
C PRO A 41 24.39 -2.39 6.67
N GLN A 42 23.60 -1.31 6.78
CA GLN A 42 23.55 -0.16 5.88
C GLN A 42 23.42 1.13 6.69
N GLU A 43 24.09 2.17 6.24
CA GLU A 43 24.06 3.51 6.82
C GLU A 43 22.84 4.29 6.31
N PHE A 44 22.22 5.05 7.21
CA PHE A 44 21.19 6.02 6.89
C PHE A 44 21.39 7.29 7.73
N TYR A 45 20.84 8.39 7.23
CA TYR A 45 20.74 9.64 7.96
C TYR A 45 19.31 9.83 8.43
N GLU A 46 19.17 10.14 9.71
CA GLU A 46 17.91 10.45 10.37
C GLU A 46 17.85 11.94 10.68
N PHE A 47 16.73 12.56 10.35
CA PHE A 47 16.43 13.93 10.72
C PHE A 47 15.04 13.96 11.36
N GLU A 48 14.95 14.46 12.59
CA GLU A 48 13.71 14.51 13.35
C GLU A 48 13.31 15.94 13.67
N PHE A 49 12.04 16.29 13.39
CA PHE A 49 11.46 17.60 13.67
C PHE A 49 10.08 17.46 14.29
N THR A 50 9.79 18.25 15.32
CA THR A 50 8.44 18.37 15.87
C THR A 50 7.77 19.63 15.32
N SER A 51 6.57 19.47 14.79
CA SER A 51 5.74 20.57 14.29
C SER A 51 4.31 20.46 14.85
N HIS A 52 3.47 21.44 14.57
CA HIS A 52 2.05 21.40 14.92
C HIS A 52 1.22 21.25 13.65
N LEU A 53 0.41 20.19 13.57
CA LEU A 53 -0.58 20.07 12.51
C LEU A 53 -1.87 20.75 12.97
N ALA A 54 -2.27 21.80 12.26
CA ALA A 54 -3.58 22.42 12.42
C ALA A 54 -4.58 21.63 11.58
N THR A 55 -5.47 20.88 12.23
CA THR A 55 -6.60 20.25 11.53
C THR A 55 -7.79 21.18 11.59
N HIS A 56 -8.28 21.61 10.42
CA HIS A 56 -9.64 22.08 10.30
C HIS A 56 -10.54 20.84 10.31
N LEU A 57 -11.06 20.49 11.49
CA LEU A 57 -12.21 19.61 11.56
C LEU A 57 -13.39 20.40 11.01
N ASP A 58 -13.56 20.37 9.68
CA ASP A 58 -14.85 20.63 9.07
C ASP A 58 -15.75 19.50 9.58
N CYS A 59 -16.39 19.73 10.71
CA CYS A 59 -17.40 18.85 11.24
C CYS A 59 -18.44 18.67 10.15
N GLU A 60 -18.65 17.42 9.73
CA GLU A 60 -19.73 17.08 8.80
C GLU A 60 -21.03 17.76 9.25
N ASP A 61 -21.79 18.36 8.31
CA ASP A 61 -23.11 18.92 8.62
C ASP A 61 -23.99 17.78 9.17
N TYR A 62 -24.21 17.76 10.48
CA TYR A 62 -25.15 16.83 11.08
C TYR A 62 -26.56 17.39 10.84
N LEU A 63 -27.39 16.62 10.13
CA LEU A 63 -28.83 16.82 10.14
C LEU A 63 -29.36 16.27 11.48
N ASP A 64 -30.00 17.11 12.27
CA ASP A 64 -30.74 16.63 13.44
C ASP A 64 -31.92 15.74 12.99
N GLY A 65 -32.52 14.99 13.93
CA GLY A 65 -33.69 14.14 13.65
C GLY A 65 -34.94 14.89 13.14
N ASN A 66 -34.89 16.22 13.06
CA ASN A 66 -35.91 17.11 12.53
C ASN A 66 -35.51 17.79 11.19
N GLY A 67 -34.35 17.45 10.61
CA GLY A 67 -33.89 17.98 9.33
C GLY A 67 -33.20 19.34 9.38
N ASN A 68 -32.83 19.84 10.57
CA ASN A 68 -32.04 21.07 10.69
C ASN A 68 -30.54 20.78 10.60
N SER A 69 -29.85 21.54 9.76
CA SER A 69 -28.38 21.52 9.62
C SER A 69 -27.72 22.23 10.79
N TYR A 70 -27.02 21.50 11.65
CA TYR A 70 -26.18 22.09 12.69
C TYR A 70 -24.74 22.23 12.19
N LYS A 71 -24.26 23.48 12.04
CA LYS A 71 -22.85 23.80 11.78
C LYS A 71 -22.16 24.13 13.10
N PRO A 72 -21.40 23.19 13.70
CA PRO A 72 -20.58 23.54 14.86
C PRO A 72 -19.46 24.50 14.44
N GLU A 73 -19.11 25.44 15.33
CA GLU A 73 -18.03 26.40 15.07
C GLU A 73 -16.71 25.67 14.78
N SER A 74 -16.01 26.11 13.72
CA SER A 74 -14.74 25.52 13.31
C SER A 74 -13.66 25.82 14.35
N ARG A 75 -13.39 24.87 15.24
CA ARG A 75 -12.31 24.98 16.21
C ARG A 75 -11.02 24.45 15.58
N SER A 76 -10.05 25.34 15.33
CA SER A 76 -8.70 24.91 14.93
C SER A 76 -8.03 24.23 16.13
N MET A 77 -7.98 22.90 16.09
CA MET A 77 -7.20 22.12 17.06
C MET A 77 -5.80 21.91 16.47
N LYS A 78 -4.79 22.31 17.24
CA LYS A 78 -3.38 22.06 16.94
C LYS A 78 -2.96 20.81 17.69
N PHE A 79 -2.50 19.80 16.96
CA PHE A 79 -1.93 18.60 17.54
C PHE A 79 -0.43 18.57 17.24
N PRO A 80 0.44 18.21 18.20
CA PRO A 80 1.84 18.01 17.92
C PRO A 80 1.99 16.84 16.95
N VAL A 81 2.82 17.02 15.93
CA VAL A 81 3.17 16.01 14.94
C VAL A 81 4.69 15.94 14.86
N GLN A 82 5.21 14.73 15.02
CA GLN A 82 6.61 14.42 14.83
C GLN A 82 6.84 13.98 13.39
N LEU A 83 7.79 14.60 12.73
CA LEU A 83 8.22 14.32 11.37
C LEU A 83 9.63 13.72 11.43
N MET A 84 9.76 12.50 10.93
CA MET A 84 11.05 11.82 10.80
C MET A 84 11.36 11.66 9.32
N LEU A 85 12.45 12.23 8.86
CA LEU A 85 12.99 12.02 7.52
C LEU A 85 14.12 11.01 7.60
N LEU A 86 13.97 9.92 6.84
CA LEU A 86 14.99 8.90 6.69
C LEU A 86 15.60 8.90 5.29
N MET A 87 16.90 9.11 5.21
CA MET A 87 17.66 9.06 3.97
C MET A 87 18.63 7.89 3.96
N LYS A 88 18.40 6.92 3.07
CA LYS A 88 19.31 5.77 2.90
C LYS A 88 20.48 6.17 2.02
N THR A 89 21.69 5.75 2.38
CA THR A 89 22.91 5.97 1.56
C THR A 89 22.85 5.31 0.18
N SER A 90 22.04 4.26 0.02
CA SER A 90 21.86 3.55 -1.24
C SER A 90 20.40 3.13 -1.46
N ASN A 91 19.96 3.17 -2.72
CA ASN A 91 18.64 2.70 -3.09
C ASN A 91 18.60 1.16 -3.09
N CYS A 92 18.13 0.60 -1.97
CA CYS A 92 17.99 -0.84 -1.78
C CYS A 92 16.54 -1.35 -2.01
N GLY A 93 15.70 -0.56 -2.67
CA GLY A 93 14.33 -0.93 -3.01
C GLY A 93 13.30 -0.76 -1.88
N LYS A 94 12.03 -0.99 -2.25
CA LYS A 94 10.82 -0.79 -1.41
C LYS A 94 10.83 -1.67 -0.16
N LEU A 95 11.08 -2.97 -0.32
CA LEU A 95 11.03 -3.93 0.78
C LEU A 95 12.07 -3.63 1.88
N ASN A 96 13.26 -3.19 1.49
CA ASN A 96 14.27 -2.74 2.43
C ASN A 96 13.79 -1.50 3.22
N SER A 97 13.10 -0.54 2.57
CA SER A 97 12.47 0.58 3.28
C SER A 97 11.38 0.13 4.25
N TYR A 98 10.55 -0.85 3.87
CA TYR A 98 9.55 -1.42 4.78
C TYR A 98 10.20 -2.18 5.95
N ARG A 99 11.34 -2.84 5.74
CA ARG A 99 12.09 -3.46 6.83
C ARG A 99 12.59 -2.42 7.83
N TRP A 100 13.13 -1.30 7.36
CA TRP A 100 13.49 -0.18 8.23
C TRP A 100 12.29 0.35 9.01
N LEU A 101 11.19 0.63 8.32
CA LEU A 101 9.95 1.13 8.93
C LEU A 101 9.42 0.17 10.01
N TYR A 102 9.24 -1.11 9.68
CA TYR A 102 8.54 -2.03 10.57
C TYR A 102 9.43 -2.75 11.58
N ASN A 103 10.64 -3.19 11.19
CA ASN A 103 11.54 -3.90 12.11
C ASN A 103 12.43 -2.95 12.91
N GLY A 104 12.65 -1.73 12.40
CA GLY A 104 13.38 -0.65 13.09
C GLY A 104 12.43 0.25 13.87
N PHE A 105 11.81 1.22 13.19
CA PHE A 105 11.06 2.31 13.83
C PHE A 105 9.80 1.84 14.54
N ALA A 106 8.92 1.10 13.87
CA ALA A 106 7.65 0.66 14.46
C ALA A 106 7.85 -0.24 15.67
N ARG A 107 8.99 -0.94 15.78
CA ARG A 107 9.32 -1.73 16.96
C ARG A 107 9.63 -0.87 18.19
N VAL A 108 10.16 0.34 17.98
CA VAL A 108 10.49 1.29 19.05
C VAL A 108 9.30 2.20 19.36
N LEU A 109 8.65 2.72 18.31
CA LEU A 109 7.52 3.63 18.42
C LEU A 109 6.21 2.93 18.85
N ASP A 110 6.14 1.61 18.67
CA ASP A 110 4.95 0.77 18.93
C ASP A 110 3.64 1.42 18.45
N PRO A 111 3.53 1.76 17.15
CA PRO A 111 2.38 2.51 16.67
C PRO A 111 1.14 1.63 16.71
N ASN A 112 0.00 2.18 17.11
CA ASN A 112 -1.29 1.48 16.97
C ASN A 112 -1.57 1.12 15.50
N MET A 113 -1.16 2.01 14.59
CA MET A 113 -1.45 1.96 13.18
C MET A 113 -0.31 2.54 12.33
N THR A 114 -0.14 1.97 11.15
CA THR A 114 0.78 2.47 10.12
C THR A 114 0.02 2.69 8.82
N VAL A 115 0.24 3.82 8.15
CA VAL A 115 -0.35 4.11 6.84
C VAL A 115 0.79 4.24 5.82
N ASN A 116 0.71 3.46 4.75
CA ASN A 116 1.68 3.48 3.67
C ASN A 116 1.11 4.29 2.51
N LEU A 117 1.87 5.31 2.09
CA LEU A 117 1.53 6.20 0.98
C LEU A 117 2.71 6.26 0.02
N ASP A 118 2.43 6.04 -1.27
CA ASP A 118 3.45 6.20 -2.31
C ASP A 118 3.71 7.69 -2.57
N VAL A 119 4.97 8.04 -2.87
CA VAL A 119 5.33 9.38 -3.32
C VAL A 119 4.53 9.75 -4.57
N GLY A 120 3.99 10.97 -4.60
CA GLY A 120 3.12 11.44 -5.68
C GLY A 120 1.64 11.06 -5.49
N THR A 121 1.29 10.40 -4.39
CA THR A 121 -0.11 10.14 -4.02
C THR A 121 -0.68 11.34 -3.27
N LYS A 122 -1.84 11.80 -3.72
CA LYS A 122 -2.61 12.86 -3.06
C LYS A 122 -3.89 12.26 -2.46
N LEU A 123 -3.99 12.30 -1.14
CA LEU A 123 -5.24 12.01 -0.43
C LEU A 123 -6.18 13.22 -0.51
N GLY A 124 -7.49 12.96 -0.53
CA GLY A 124 -8.48 14.00 -0.31
C GLY A 124 -8.46 14.54 1.13
N LYS A 125 -9.10 15.69 1.37
CA LYS A 125 -8.99 16.46 2.63
C LYS A 125 -9.33 15.65 3.90
N GLN A 126 -10.34 14.78 3.84
CA GLN A 126 -10.83 14.00 4.99
C GLN A 126 -10.53 12.49 4.86
N GLU A 127 -9.83 12.09 3.80
CA GLU A 127 -9.73 10.67 3.39
C GLU A 127 -8.86 9.87 4.36
N LEU A 128 -7.79 10.47 4.88
CA LEU A 128 -6.98 9.85 5.94
C LEU A 128 -7.80 9.64 7.22
N PHE A 129 -8.59 10.63 7.62
CA PHE A 129 -9.44 10.55 8.81
C PHE A 129 -10.50 9.44 8.67
N LYS A 130 -11.19 9.38 7.53
CA LYS A 130 -12.16 8.30 7.24
C LYS A 130 -11.51 6.93 7.31
N LEU A 131 -10.30 6.78 6.75
CA LEU A 131 -9.56 5.52 6.79
C LEU A 131 -9.19 5.11 8.21
N LEU A 132 -8.73 6.05 9.04
CA LEU A 132 -8.36 5.79 10.43
C LEU A 132 -9.58 5.50 11.32
N LYS A 133 -10.69 6.23 11.13
CA LYS A 133 -11.96 6.04 11.85
C LYS A 133 -12.47 4.60 11.76
N GLU A 134 -12.24 3.93 10.63
CA GLU A 134 -12.65 2.53 10.46
C GLU A 134 -11.95 1.55 11.41
N PHE A 135 -10.71 1.84 11.81
CA PHE A 135 -10.00 1.02 12.79
C PHE A 135 -10.48 1.26 14.22
N ASP A 136 -11.04 2.43 14.52
CA ASP A 136 -11.68 2.68 15.80
C ASP A 136 -13.05 2.00 15.88
N LEU A 137 -13.80 1.99 14.77
CA LEU A 137 -15.09 1.32 14.67
C LEU A 137 -14.98 -0.21 14.69
N GLU A 138 -13.90 -0.76 14.15
CA GLU A 138 -13.70 -2.20 14.06
C GLU A 138 -12.35 -2.63 14.67
N PRO A 139 -12.32 -3.04 15.95
CA PRO A 139 -11.09 -3.43 16.63
C PRO A 139 -10.37 -4.62 15.98
N MET A 140 -11.11 -5.52 15.34
CA MET A 140 -10.57 -6.68 14.61
C MET A 140 -10.10 -6.35 13.20
N LEU A 141 -10.16 -5.08 12.77
CA LEU A 141 -9.63 -4.64 11.49
C LEU A 141 -8.10 -4.60 11.58
N ALA A 142 -7.45 -5.48 10.83
CA ALA A 142 -6.00 -5.55 10.76
C ALA A 142 -5.42 -4.70 9.63
N ALA A 143 -6.13 -4.56 8.52
CA ALA A 143 -5.72 -3.66 7.46
C ALA A 143 -6.90 -3.21 6.60
N ALA A 144 -6.74 -2.04 5.99
CA ALA A 144 -7.71 -1.47 5.09
C ALA A 144 -7.02 -0.77 3.92
N CYS A 145 -7.73 -0.64 2.80
CA CYS A 145 -7.26 0.14 1.67
C CYS A 145 -8.32 1.10 1.14
N GLY A 146 -7.83 2.20 0.55
CA GLY A 146 -8.61 3.14 -0.22
C GLY A 146 -8.74 2.76 -1.70
N GLU A 147 -9.59 3.50 -2.39
CA GLU A 147 -9.70 3.55 -3.84
C GLU A 147 -8.53 4.35 -4.44
N ILE A 148 -7.80 3.73 -5.38
CA ILE A 148 -6.83 4.47 -6.18
C ILE A 148 -7.56 5.13 -7.36
N SER A 149 -7.32 6.41 -7.58
CA SER A 149 -7.76 7.15 -8.76
C SER A 149 -6.58 7.70 -9.55
N CYS A 150 -6.75 7.81 -10.87
CA CYS A 150 -5.73 8.36 -11.75
C CYS A 150 -5.69 9.89 -11.68
N SER A 151 -4.50 10.48 -11.72
CA SER A 151 -4.35 11.92 -11.97
C SER A 151 -4.66 12.24 -13.44
N LEU A 152 -5.85 12.81 -13.70
CA LEU A 152 -6.35 13.08 -15.06
C LEU A 152 -5.87 14.42 -15.65
N GLY A 153 -5.14 15.22 -14.86
CA GLY A 153 -4.76 16.60 -15.23
C GLY A 153 -5.93 17.59 -15.11
N GLY A 154 -5.63 18.90 -15.13
CA GLY A 154 -6.61 19.97 -14.84
C GLY A 154 -7.82 20.01 -15.78
N SER A 155 -7.69 19.51 -17.01
CA SER A 155 -8.77 19.49 -18.02
C SER A 155 -9.08 18.09 -18.54
N TRP A 156 -8.73 17.03 -17.78
CA TRP A 156 -8.96 15.63 -18.18
C TRP A 156 -8.26 15.23 -19.50
N LEU A 157 -7.36 16.08 -20.00
CA LEU A 157 -6.64 15.90 -21.27
C LEU A 157 -5.83 14.60 -21.30
N ASN A 158 -5.42 14.09 -20.13
CA ASN A 158 -4.69 12.83 -20.04
C ASN A 158 -5.53 11.64 -20.51
N LEU A 159 -6.87 11.72 -20.51
CA LEU A 159 -7.74 10.65 -21.05
C LEU A 159 -7.64 10.49 -22.57
N LEU A 160 -7.07 11.45 -23.29
CA LEU A 160 -6.76 11.28 -24.70
C LEU A 160 -5.68 10.21 -24.91
N ASN A 161 -4.88 9.90 -23.89
CA ASN A 161 -3.92 8.80 -23.93
C ASN A 161 -4.65 7.47 -23.65
N PRO A 162 -4.64 6.50 -24.59
CA PRO A 162 -5.32 5.22 -24.41
C PRO A 162 -4.85 4.44 -23.18
N SER A 163 -3.56 4.53 -22.83
CA SER A 163 -2.99 3.85 -21.66
C SER A 163 -3.57 4.41 -20.36
N VAL A 164 -3.74 5.74 -20.30
CA VAL A 164 -4.34 6.43 -19.15
C VAL A 164 -5.81 6.05 -19.00
N THR A 165 -6.55 6.06 -20.11
CA THR A 165 -7.97 5.70 -20.11
C THR A 165 -8.19 4.24 -19.71
N ALA A 166 -7.40 3.31 -20.25
CA ALA A 166 -7.44 1.90 -19.87
C ALA A 166 -7.15 1.72 -18.37
N GLN A 167 -6.12 2.39 -17.85
CA GLN A 167 -5.77 2.32 -16.43
C GLN A 167 -6.88 2.88 -15.52
N ASN A 168 -7.47 4.01 -15.91
CA ASN A 168 -8.55 4.64 -15.15
C ASN A 168 -9.80 3.76 -15.10
N PHE A 169 -10.17 3.16 -16.24
CA PHE A 169 -11.27 2.19 -16.30
C PHE A 169 -11.00 0.99 -15.39
N GLU A 170 -9.80 0.41 -15.46
CA GLU A 170 -9.43 -0.73 -14.62
C GLU A 170 -9.49 -0.41 -13.12
N TYR A 171 -9.00 0.76 -12.69
CA TYR A 171 -9.12 1.15 -11.29
C TYR A 171 -10.58 1.26 -10.87
N LYS A 172 -11.43 1.93 -11.66
CA LYS A 172 -12.85 2.04 -11.33
C LYS A 172 -13.52 0.68 -11.21
N VAL A 173 -13.34 -0.21 -12.19
CA VAL A 173 -13.90 -1.56 -12.17
C VAL A 173 -13.34 -2.38 -11.00
N GLY A 174 -12.02 -2.38 -10.83
CA GLY A 174 -11.35 -3.20 -9.81
C GLY A 174 -11.69 -2.77 -8.38
N PHE A 175 -11.81 -1.47 -8.10
CA PHE A 175 -12.20 -1.03 -6.75
C PHE A 175 -13.70 -1.17 -6.51
N GLN A 176 -14.55 -0.78 -7.46
CA GLN A 176 -16.00 -0.80 -7.27
C GLN A 176 -16.59 -2.21 -7.29
N LEU A 177 -16.02 -3.14 -8.06
CA LEU A 177 -16.50 -4.52 -8.15
C LEU A 177 -15.65 -5.47 -7.31
N ASP A 178 -14.35 -5.57 -7.60
CA ASP A 178 -13.53 -6.61 -6.96
C ASP A 178 -13.29 -6.30 -5.48
N ARG A 179 -12.88 -5.08 -5.14
CA ARG A 179 -12.58 -4.73 -3.73
C ARG A 179 -13.82 -4.66 -2.86
N THR A 180 -14.96 -4.22 -3.38
CA THR A 180 -16.23 -4.28 -2.64
C THR A 180 -16.67 -5.72 -2.39
N PHE A 181 -16.58 -6.58 -3.41
CA PHE A 181 -16.89 -8.02 -3.30
C PHE A 181 -15.99 -8.73 -2.28
N GLU A 182 -14.68 -8.52 -2.38
CA GLU A 182 -13.71 -9.08 -1.43
C GLU A 182 -13.94 -8.56 -0.01
N SER A 183 -14.22 -7.26 0.13
CA SER A 183 -14.56 -6.62 1.40
C SER A 183 -15.82 -7.22 2.02
N ALA A 184 -16.82 -7.66 1.24
CA ALA A 184 -18.00 -8.35 1.80
C ALA A 184 -17.61 -9.65 2.54
N THR A 185 -16.57 -10.35 2.07
CA THR A 185 -16.06 -11.56 2.75
C THR A 185 -15.11 -11.24 3.92
N ARG A 186 -14.65 -9.98 4.02
CA ARG A 186 -13.60 -9.49 4.91
C ARG A 186 -12.19 -10.00 4.58
N PHE A 187 -11.98 -10.50 3.36
CA PHE A 187 -10.69 -10.98 2.87
C PHE A 187 -10.36 -10.32 1.53
N LEU A 188 -9.45 -9.35 1.59
CA LEU A 188 -8.90 -8.70 0.40
C LEU A 188 -7.71 -9.51 -0.13
N SER A 189 -7.68 -9.73 -1.45
CA SER A 189 -6.60 -10.47 -2.12
C SER A 189 -5.34 -9.63 -2.36
N LEU A 190 -5.46 -8.31 -2.23
CA LEU A 190 -4.41 -7.32 -2.42
C LEU A 190 -4.77 -6.04 -1.67
N LEU A 191 -3.79 -5.47 -0.97
CA LEU A 191 -3.84 -4.09 -0.49
C LEU A 191 -2.88 -3.24 -1.35
N PRO A 192 -3.36 -2.19 -2.03
CA PRO A 192 -2.47 -1.33 -2.81
C PRO A 192 -1.46 -0.59 -1.90
N ALA A 193 -0.19 -0.58 -2.32
CA ALA A 193 0.86 0.18 -1.64
C ALA A 193 0.61 1.70 -1.61
N THR A 194 -0.14 2.20 -2.59
CA THR A 194 -0.45 3.62 -2.79
C THR A 194 -1.34 4.20 -1.68
N CYS A 195 -2.26 3.40 -1.12
CA CYS A 195 -3.14 3.81 -0.04
C CYS A 195 -3.61 2.59 0.75
N SER A 196 -2.79 2.17 1.71
CA SER A 196 -3.14 1.09 2.64
C SER A 196 -2.76 1.46 4.07
N ALA A 197 -3.59 1.05 5.00
CA ALA A 197 -3.40 1.23 6.42
C ALA A 197 -3.42 -0.13 7.12
N TYR A 198 -2.58 -0.28 8.14
CA TYR A 198 -2.39 -1.53 8.87
C TYR A 198 -2.41 -1.24 10.36
N ARG A 199 -3.12 -2.07 11.12
CA ARG A 199 -2.95 -2.17 12.56
C ARG A 199 -1.68 -2.96 12.84
N TYR A 200 -0.73 -2.34 13.52
CA TYR A 200 0.62 -2.88 13.67
C TYR A 200 0.64 -4.27 14.31
N VAL A 201 -0.11 -4.47 15.41
CA VAL A 201 -0.25 -5.79 16.07
C VAL A 201 -0.87 -6.87 15.18
N GLY A 202 -1.71 -6.47 14.22
CA GLY A 202 -2.35 -7.38 13.27
C GLY A 202 -1.37 -7.87 12.22
N SER A 203 -0.64 -6.94 11.60
CA SER A 203 0.33 -7.20 10.53
C SER A 203 1.69 -7.72 11.02
N SER A 204 2.08 -7.46 12.27
CA SER A 204 3.38 -7.88 12.82
C SER A 204 3.54 -9.40 12.98
N GLY A 205 4.79 -9.84 13.11
CA GLY A 205 5.19 -11.25 13.17
C GLY A 205 5.16 -11.92 11.80
N LYS A 206 4.67 -13.15 11.73
CA LYS A 206 4.65 -13.97 10.50
C LYS A 206 4.12 -13.28 9.24
N PRO A 207 3.06 -12.44 9.26
CA PRO A 207 2.60 -11.76 8.05
C PRO A 207 3.64 -10.79 7.48
N LEU A 208 4.22 -9.94 8.33
CA LEU A 208 5.29 -9.04 7.96
C LEU A 208 6.58 -9.79 7.59
N GLU A 209 6.95 -10.83 8.36
CA GLU A 209 8.12 -11.66 8.05
C GLU A 209 8.02 -12.26 6.63
N ASP A 210 6.89 -12.89 6.30
CA ASP A 210 6.67 -13.49 4.98
C ASP A 210 6.64 -12.46 3.84
N MET A 211 6.15 -11.25 4.12
CA MET A 211 6.23 -10.12 3.19
C MET A 211 7.70 -9.70 2.94
N LEU A 212 8.49 -9.59 4.01
CA LEU A 212 9.88 -9.14 3.95
C LEU A 212 10.88 -10.21 3.51
N LEU A 213 10.48 -11.49 3.43
CA LEU A 213 11.27 -12.55 2.79
C LEU A 213 11.63 -12.22 1.32
N GLY A 214 10.91 -11.27 0.72
CA GLY A 214 11.21 -10.76 -0.61
C GLY A 214 12.44 -9.86 -0.71
N ASP A 215 12.95 -9.32 0.40
CA ASP A 215 14.01 -8.33 0.40
C ASP A 215 15.36 -8.95 -0.06
N PRO A 216 15.91 -8.55 -1.22
CA PRO A 216 17.18 -9.08 -1.71
C PRO A 216 18.33 -8.84 -0.74
N THR A 217 18.31 -7.71 -0.01
CA THR A 217 19.35 -7.37 0.96
C THR A 217 19.29 -8.26 2.20
N TRP A 218 18.09 -8.72 2.59
CA TRP A 218 17.94 -9.71 3.66
C TRP A 218 18.52 -11.06 3.25
N ILE A 219 18.20 -11.51 2.04
CA ILE A 219 18.63 -12.80 1.52
C ILE A 219 20.15 -12.87 1.40
N GLN A 220 20.78 -11.82 0.85
CA GLN A 220 22.23 -11.74 0.72
C GLN A 220 22.96 -11.68 2.07
N GLY A 221 22.38 -11.00 3.06
CA GLY A 221 22.96 -10.91 4.41
C GLY A 221 22.84 -12.19 5.23
N HIS A 222 21.76 -12.96 5.05
CA HIS A 222 21.47 -14.16 5.85
C HIS A 222 21.86 -15.49 5.18
N ASN A 223 22.06 -15.52 3.86
CA ASN A 223 22.39 -16.73 3.11
C ASN A 223 23.57 -16.49 2.15
N ARG A 224 24.79 -16.38 2.69
CA ARG A 224 26.02 -16.25 1.88
C ARG A 224 26.31 -17.47 0.97
N ASP A 225 25.72 -18.63 1.27
CA ASP A 225 26.06 -19.91 0.61
C ASP A 225 24.97 -20.51 -0.30
N ARG A 226 23.87 -19.79 -0.60
CA ARG A 226 22.86 -20.29 -1.57
C ARG A 226 23.14 -19.77 -2.99
N PRO A 227 23.00 -20.60 -4.03
CA PRO A 227 23.18 -20.18 -5.41
C PRO A 227 22.20 -19.06 -5.78
N ALA A 228 22.57 -18.27 -6.80
CA ALA A 228 21.76 -17.17 -7.35
C ALA A 228 20.27 -17.51 -7.31
N LEU A 229 19.48 -16.61 -6.71
CA LEU A 229 18.04 -16.77 -6.56
C LEU A 229 17.45 -17.26 -7.90
N SER A 230 16.75 -18.39 -7.90
CA SER A 230 16.08 -18.86 -9.11
C SER A 230 15.14 -17.75 -9.66
N PRO A 231 14.83 -17.69 -10.97
CA PRO A 231 13.86 -16.74 -11.50
C PRO A 231 12.49 -16.78 -10.80
N VAL A 232 12.13 -17.96 -10.26
CA VAL A 232 10.95 -18.17 -9.41
C VAL A 232 11.10 -17.48 -8.06
N ASN A 233 12.30 -17.46 -7.47
CA ASN A 233 12.57 -16.71 -6.25
C ASN A 233 12.64 -15.21 -6.53
N LEU A 234 13.36 -14.74 -7.57
CA LEU A 234 13.39 -13.31 -7.94
C LEU A 234 11.99 -12.74 -8.20
N ASN A 235 11.12 -13.48 -8.91
CA ASN A 235 9.77 -13.03 -9.16
C ASN A 235 8.78 -13.30 -8.02
N ARG A 236 9.12 -14.17 -7.05
CA ARG A 236 8.41 -14.28 -5.76
C ARG A 236 8.65 -13.05 -4.87
N HIS A 237 9.51 -12.11 -5.25
CA HIS A 237 9.80 -10.89 -4.49
C HIS A 237 9.00 -9.66 -4.96
N LEU A 238 8.08 -9.85 -5.91
CA LEU A 238 7.04 -8.90 -6.36
C LEU A 238 5.64 -8.98 -5.67
N PRO A 239 5.23 -10.05 -4.95
CA PRO A 239 3.89 -10.27 -4.43
C PRO A 239 3.60 -9.72 -3.01
N ASP A 240 4.46 -8.86 -2.47
CA ASP A 240 4.53 -8.46 -1.05
C ASP A 240 3.17 -8.14 -0.44
N ASP A 241 2.40 -7.27 -1.10
CA ASP A 241 1.16 -6.73 -0.55
C ASP A 241 0.00 -7.77 -0.56
N ARG A 242 0.10 -8.85 -1.34
CA ARG A 242 -0.91 -9.94 -1.36
C ARG A 242 -0.59 -11.03 -0.34
N VAL A 243 0.71 -11.31 -0.14
CA VAL A 243 1.17 -12.30 0.85
C VAL A 243 0.79 -11.85 2.25
N ILE A 244 1.01 -10.57 2.57
CA ILE A 244 0.64 -10.03 3.87
C ILE A 244 -0.87 -10.12 4.13
N CYS A 245 -1.73 -9.89 3.13
CA CYS A 245 -3.18 -10.02 3.26
C CYS A 245 -3.57 -11.44 3.73
N PHE A 246 -3.11 -12.45 2.99
CA PHE A 246 -3.40 -13.85 3.33
C PHE A 246 -2.82 -14.26 4.69
N ARG A 247 -1.59 -13.83 4.99
CA ARG A 247 -0.93 -14.19 6.25
C ARG A 247 -1.54 -13.52 7.45
N THR A 248 -2.07 -12.31 7.29
CA THR A 248 -2.81 -11.60 8.33
C THR A 248 -4.10 -12.36 8.68
N ILE A 249 -4.88 -12.75 7.67
CA ILE A 249 -6.15 -13.47 7.91
C ILE A 249 -5.96 -14.90 8.42
N SER A 250 -4.85 -15.54 8.02
CA SER A 250 -4.50 -16.91 8.45
C SER A 250 -3.62 -16.94 9.71
N LYS A 251 -3.44 -15.80 10.38
CA LYS A 251 -2.64 -15.69 11.60
C LYS A 251 -3.28 -16.54 12.72
N PRO A 252 -2.54 -17.47 13.35
CA PRO A 252 -3.10 -18.35 14.37
C PRO A 252 -3.66 -17.58 15.57
N ASN A 253 -4.69 -18.12 16.21
CA ASN A 253 -5.29 -17.58 17.43
C ASN A 253 -5.79 -16.12 17.30
N THR A 254 -6.19 -15.71 16.10
CA THR A 254 -6.69 -14.36 15.82
C THR A 254 -7.83 -14.39 14.83
N GLN A 255 -8.63 -13.32 14.83
CA GLN A 255 -9.79 -13.11 13.95
C GLN A 255 -9.65 -11.83 13.14
N TRP A 256 -8.45 -11.55 12.65
CA TRP A 256 -8.14 -10.34 11.90
C TRP A 256 -8.91 -10.24 10.58
N LEU A 257 -9.44 -9.05 10.31
CA LEU A 257 -10.25 -8.74 9.14
C LEU A 257 -9.55 -7.73 8.24
N LEU A 258 -9.89 -7.78 6.96
CA LEU A 258 -9.45 -6.80 5.96
C LEU A 258 -10.67 -6.08 5.39
N LYS A 259 -10.54 -4.79 5.08
CA LYS A 259 -11.66 -3.98 4.59
C LYS A 259 -11.26 -3.04 3.45
N TYR A 260 -12.11 -2.95 2.43
CA TYR A 260 -12.08 -1.84 1.47
C TYR A 260 -12.91 -0.69 2.03
N VAL A 261 -12.33 0.51 2.07
CA VAL A 261 -12.99 1.74 2.50
C VAL A 261 -13.05 2.67 1.29
N PRO A 262 -14.20 3.29 0.98
CA PRO A 262 -14.35 4.17 -0.18
C PRO A 262 -13.69 5.53 0.08
N VAL A 263 -12.36 5.52 0.29
CA VAL A 263 -11.53 6.70 0.41
C VAL A 263 -10.69 6.89 -0.83
N THR A 264 -10.58 8.11 -1.35
CA THR A 264 -9.90 8.35 -2.64
C THR A 264 -8.45 8.80 -2.45
N ALA A 265 -7.54 8.08 -3.12
CA ALA A 265 -6.13 8.40 -3.24
C ALA A 265 -5.76 8.57 -4.72
N THR A 266 -5.46 9.81 -5.14
CA THR A 266 -5.11 10.10 -6.53
C THR A 266 -3.61 9.92 -6.73
N THR A 267 -3.21 9.16 -7.75
CA THR A 267 -1.79 8.89 -8.04
C THR A 267 -1.44 9.12 -9.51
N VAL A 268 -0.14 9.25 -9.78
CA VAL A 268 0.40 9.35 -11.14
C VAL A 268 0.44 7.96 -11.77
N ILE A 269 0.13 7.88 -13.06
CA ILE A 269 0.08 6.63 -13.81
C ILE A 269 1.02 6.67 -15.02
N PRO A 270 1.38 5.50 -15.58
CA PRO A 270 2.22 5.45 -16.77
C PRO A 270 1.62 6.22 -17.94
N MET A 271 2.39 7.18 -18.48
CA MET A 271 2.01 7.96 -19.65
C MET A 271 2.57 7.37 -20.95
N THR A 272 3.64 6.56 -20.86
CA THR A 272 4.27 5.91 -22.01
C THR A 272 3.91 4.43 -22.07
N THR A 273 3.88 3.88 -23.29
CA THR A 273 3.62 2.45 -23.52
C THR A 273 4.66 1.57 -22.81
N THR A 274 5.92 1.99 -22.80
CA THR A 274 7.02 1.25 -22.16
C THR A 274 6.81 1.16 -20.64
N ASP A 275 6.47 2.26 -19.99
CA ASP A 275 6.21 2.29 -18.55
C ASP A 275 4.97 1.45 -18.20
N PHE A 276 3.93 1.54 -19.05
CA PHE A 276 2.71 0.75 -18.90
C PHE A 276 3.02 -0.76 -18.98
N ILE A 277 3.75 -1.21 -20.01
CA ILE A 277 4.14 -2.63 -20.15
C ILE A 277 4.99 -3.09 -18.95
N ASN A 278 5.93 -2.27 -18.50
CA ASN A 278 6.77 -2.59 -17.33
C ASN A 278 5.97 -2.70 -16.03
N GLN A 279 4.96 -1.85 -15.85
CA GLN A 279 4.02 -1.95 -14.74
C GLN A 279 3.22 -3.25 -14.81
N ARG A 280 2.65 -3.58 -15.98
CA ARG A 280 1.85 -4.81 -16.18
C ARG A 280 2.64 -6.07 -15.95
N ARG A 281 3.88 -6.13 -16.45
CA ARG A 281 4.77 -7.27 -16.21
C ARG A 281 4.96 -7.52 -14.72
N ARG A 282 5.20 -6.47 -13.91
CA ARG A 282 5.34 -6.60 -12.46
C ARG A 282 4.05 -7.09 -11.80
N TRP A 283 2.90 -6.51 -12.17
CA TRP A 283 1.62 -6.85 -11.54
C TRP A 283 1.14 -8.26 -11.87
N LEU A 284 1.30 -8.69 -13.13
CA LEU A 284 0.93 -10.04 -13.57
C LEU A 284 1.83 -11.09 -12.90
N ASN A 285 3.15 -10.87 -12.88
CA ASN A 285 4.08 -11.76 -12.21
C ASN A 285 3.76 -11.84 -10.70
N GLY A 286 3.57 -10.69 -10.06
CA GLY A 286 3.19 -10.62 -8.65
C GLY A 286 1.92 -11.42 -8.37
N ALA A 287 0.83 -11.15 -9.10
CA ALA A 287 -0.43 -11.87 -8.95
C ALA A 287 -0.29 -13.39 -9.14
N PHE A 288 0.45 -13.83 -10.17
CA PHE A 288 0.67 -15.26 -10.43
C PHE A 288 1.40 -15.95 -9.27
N PHE A 289 2.54 -15.40 -8.82
CA PHE A 289 3.32 -16.00 -7.74
C PHE A 289 2.62 -15.90 -6.37
N SER A 290 1.90 -14.82 -6.08
CA SER A 290 1.04 -14.70 -4.89
C SER A 290 -0.01 -15.79 -4.85
N THR A 291 -0.75 -15.99 -5.94
CA THR A 291 -1.84 -16.94 -5.98
C THR A 291 -1.32 -18.36 -5.74
N ILE A 292 -0.19 -18.74 -6.35
CA ILE A 292 0.46 -20.02 -6.06
C ILE A 292 0.89 -20.11 -4.58
N TYR A 293 1.47 -19.05 -4.02
CA TYR A 293 1.87 -19.01 -2.61
C TYR A 293 0.68 -19.27 -1.68
N VAL A 294 -0.45 -18.60 -1.94
CA VAL A 294 -1.67 -18.72 -1.15
C VAL A 294 -2.29 -20.11 -1.30
N LEU A 295 -2.39 -20.63 -2.52
CA LEU A 295 -2.94 -21.96 -2.78
C LEU A 295 -2.15 -23.07 -2.07
N LYS A 296 -0.81 -23.04 -2.12
CA LYS A 296 0.04 -24.00 -1.40
C LYS A 296 -0.14 -23.95 0.11
N ARG A 297 -0.65 -22.84 0.64
CA ARG A 297 -0.81 -22.60 2.08
C ARG A 297 -2.25 -22.42 2.51
N CYS A 298 -3.26 -22.64 1.66
CA CYS A 298 -4.65 -22.33 1.96
C CYS A 298 -5.15 -23.03 3.24
N GLY A 299 -4.60 -24.21 3.58
CA GLY A 299 -4.85 -24.90 4.84
C GLY A 299 -4.52 -24.10 6.11
N HIS A 300 -3.69 -23.05 6.03
CA HIS A 300 -3.39 -22.15 7.14
C HIS A 300 -4.62 -21.33 7.57
N LEU A 301 -5.62 -21.12 6.70
CA LEU A 301 -6.87 -20.44 7.08
C LEU A 301 -7.57 -21.13 8.25
N TRP A 302 -7.45 -22.46 8.35
CA TRP A 302 -8.04 -23.25 9.42
C TRP A 302 -7.39 -23.03 10.79
N ARG A 303 -6.17 -22.47 10.83
CA ARG A 303 -5.43 -22.17 12.07
C ARG A 303 -5.87 -20.87 12.74
N SER A 304 -6.56 -19.99 12.01
CA SER A 304 -7.15 -18.78 12.60
C SER A 304 -8.36 -19.12 13.48
N ASP A 305 -8.78 -18.21 14.35
CA ASP A 305 -9.92 -18.43 15.24
C ASP A 305 -11.25 -18.02 14.62
N HIS A 306 -11.27 -17.69 13.32
CA HIS A 306 -12.49 -17.34 12.61
C HIS A 306 -13.55 -18.47 12.69
N THR A 307 -14.82 -18.07 12.68
CA THR A 307 -15.93 -19.03 12.60
C THR A 307 -15.84 -19.88 11.32
N ILE A 308 -16.38 -21.11 11.35
CA ILE A 308 -16.36 -22.00 10.19
C ILE A 308 -17.01 -21.33 8.96
N LYS A 309 -18.12 -20.61 9.16
CA LYS A 309 -18.79 -19.84 8.10
C LYS A 309 -17.86 -18.82 7.46
N ARG A 310 -17.09 -18.09 8.27
CA ARG A 310 -16.12 -17.09 7.79
C ARG A 310 -14.94 -17.75 7.06
N LYS A 311 -14.41 -18.84 7.61
CA LYS A 311 -13.33 -19.62 6.97
C LYS A 311 -13.76 -20.11 5.58
N VAL A 312 -14.99 -20.63 5.45
CA VAL A 312 -15.57 -21.02 4.15
C VAL A 312 -15.72 -19.80 3.23
N ALA A 313 -16.21 -18.66 3.73
CA ALA A 313 -16.35 -17.44 2.94
C ALA A 313 -15.01 -16.93 2.38
N PHE A 314 -13.88 -17.13 3.07
CA PHE A 314 -12.56 -16.77 2.55
C PHE A 314 -12.13 -17.56 1.31
N PHE A 315 -12.71 -18.74 1.08
CA PHE A 315 -12.44 -19.49 -0.16
C PHE A 315 -13.13 -18.87 -1.39
N ILE A 316 -14.14 -18.00 -1.20
CA ILE A 316 -14.85 -17.33 -2.30
C ILE A 316 -13.92 -16.37 -3.08
N PRO A 317 -13.28 -15.36 -2.47
CA PRO A 317 -12.35 -14.48 -3.18
C PRO A 317 -11.07 -15.22 -3.61
N LEU A 318 -10.70 -16.30 -2.92
CA LEU A 318 -9.60 -17.17 -3.36
C LEU A 318 -9.95 -17.88 -4.66
N LEU A 319 -11.15 -18.47 -4.77
CA LEU A 319 -11.65 -19.09 -5.99
C LEU A 319 -11.74 -18.07 -7.13
N HIS A 320 -12.25 -16.86 -6.84
CA HIS A 320 -12.25 -15.74 -7.79
C HIS A 320 -10.85 -15.46 -8.34
N SER A 321 -9.84 -15.40 -7.45
CA SER A 321 -8.43 -15.18 -7.85
C SER A 321 -7.88 -16.31 -8.74
N VAL A 322 -8.27 -17.57 -8.49
CA VAL A 322 -7.88 -18.71 -9.34
C VAL A 322 -8.53 -18.62 -10.70
N LEU A 323 -9.83 -18.36 -10.77
CA LEU A 323 -10.56 -18.22 -12.03
C LEU A 323 -10.02 -17.06 -12.85
N ALA A 324 -9.75 -15.91 -12.21
CA ALA A 324 -9.11 -14.76 -12.86
C ALA A 324 -7.73 -15.11 -13.43
N LEU A 325 -6.94 -15.92 -12.72
CA LEU A 325 -5.63 -16.37 -13.21
C LEU A 325 -5.75 -17.28 -14.44
N VAL A 326 -6.70 -18.22 -14.41
CA VAL A 326 -6.99 -19.12 -15.54
C VAL A 326 -7.45 -18.31 -16.75
N LEU A 327 -8.40 -17.39 -16.56
CA LEU A 327 -8.89 -16.50 -17.62
C LEU A 327 -7.76 -15.63 -18.19
N ALA A 328 -6.90 -15.06 -17.33
CA ALA A 328 -5.74 -14.28 -17.77
C ALA A 328 -4.80 -15.11 -18.64
N TRP A 329 -4.56 -16.39 -18.29
CA TRP A 329 -3.71 -17.29 -19.07
C TRP A 329 -4.26 -17.56 -20.47
N PHE A 330 -5.58 -17.74 -20.60
CA PHE A 330 -6.22 -18.01 -21.89
C PHE A 330 -6.67 -16.75 -22.65
N SER A 331 -6.61 -15.57 -22.02
CA SER A 331 -7.14 -14.32 -22.59
C SER A 331 -6.55 -14.00 -23.96
N LEU A 332 -5.24 -14.18 -24.16
CA LEU A 332 -4.58 -13.94 -25.44
C LEU A 332 -5.09 -14.90 -26.53
N ALA A 333 -5.25 -16.19 -26.20
CA ALA A 333 -5.76 -17.18 -27.13
C ALA A 333 -7.21 -16.87 -27.52
N VAL A 334 -8.06 -16.51 -26.55
CA VAL A 334 -9.45 -16.09 -26.79
C VAL A 334 -9.51 -14.82 -27.64
N PHE A 335 -8.65 -13.83 -27.37
CA PHE A 335 -8.58 -12.60 -28.15
C PHE A 335 -8.20 -12.87 -29.61
N LEU A 336 -7.14 -13.67 -29.84
CA LEU A 336 -6.70 -14.02 -31.19
C LEU A 336 -7.77 -14.84 -31.93
N LEU A 337 -8.34 -15.85 -31.28
CA LEU A 337 -9.41 -16.66 -31.85
C LEU A 337 -10.62 -15.81 -32.25
N SER A 338 -11.05 -14.90 -31.37
CA SER A 338 -12.18 -13.99 -31.63
C SER A 338 -11.86 -13.07 -32.80
N THR A 339 -10.66 -12.49 -32.82
CA THR A 339 -10.22 -11.59 -33.90
C THR A 339 -10.17 -12.30 -35.26
N PHE A 340 -9.57 -13.50 -35.32
CA PHE A 340 -9.53 -14.28 -36.56
C PHE A 340 -10.92 -14.74 -37.01
N THR A 341 -11.78 -15.13 -36.07
CA THR A 341 -13.15 -15.55 -36.39
C THR A 341 -13.98 -14.40 -36.93
N ILE A 342 -13.94 -13.25 -36.26
CA ILE A 342 -14.65 -12.03 -36.69
C ILE A 342 -14.12 -11.58 -38.06
N ASN A 343 -12.80 -11.53 -38.26
CA ASN A 343 -12.22 -11.16 -39.55
C ASN A 343 -12.57 -12.16 -40.65
N ARG A 344 -12.72 -13.46 -40.34
CA ARG A 344 -13.18 -14.46 -41.31
C ARG A 344 -14.65 -14.26 -41.70
N ILE A 345 -15.51 -13.90 -40.74
CA ILE A 345 -16.93 -13.65 -40.98
C ILE A 345 -17.13 -12.32 -41.75
N LEU A 346 -16.40 -11.27 -41.38
CA LEU A 346 -16.51 -9.94 -42.00
C LEU A 346 -15.68 -9.79 -43.28
N GLY A 347 -14.63 -10.59 -43.43
CA GLY A 347 -13.67 -10.51 -44.52
C GLY A 347 -14.09 -11.22 -45.79
N ASP A 348 -15.35 -11.69 -45.88
CA ASP A 348 -15.93 -12.14 -47.13
C ASP A 348 -16.89 -11.06 -47.68
N PRO A 349 -16.39 -10.10 -48.47
CA PRO A 349 -17.25 -9.13 -49.14
C PRO A 349 -18.07 -9.74 -50.30
N TYR A 350 -17.97 -11.05 -50.55
CA TYR A 350 -18.61 -11.74 -51.68
C TYR A 350 -19.31 -13.06 -51.33
N ALA A 351 -19.53 -13.39 -50.04
CA ALA A 351 -20.43 -14.45 -49.59
C ALA A 351 -21.82 -13.93 -49.21
#